data_AF-A0A6J5U1B2-F1
#
_entry.id   AF-A0A6J5U1B2-F1
#
_cell.length_a   1.000
_cell.length_b   1.000
_cell.length_c   1.000
_cell.angle_alpha   90.00
_cell.angle_beta   90.00
_cell.angle_gamma   90.00
#
_symmetry.space_group_name_H-M   'P 1'
#
loop_
_entity.id
_entity.type
_entity.pdbx_description
1 polymer ?
#
loop_
_entity_poly.entity_id
_entity_poly.type
_entity_poly.pdbx_seq_one_letter_code
_entity_poly.pdbx_strand_id
1 'polypeptide(L)'
;MNTEELLQHRRLKFRSIGGFQEGIPVEPKRKRNMKPSEVNMPKAADIELEIENLKKKILEAKGPSDLITTQAIEKLKKDVDKEMTNAFISMGLQEKLESVKLELSKASKDTSSQPLNRNLKEKVDKIMQEFNHNLSQPGAYLGLKQKLEKLNLVSRLIEKEERKQKLKAEINQKVPAELKEKMELLKNAEEKISKGEPVDKELMEEVEAVKKELVEVLKSANLEVVGVTKKNVVTAPPELKEKIEKVNTEIYEEIERVINEAGISGRIEELKAGIAKGSSSEDIEKAEAKIKEEILATLDVETLKEKVKSLTVELDLPEETVAEGEISAENGKFQ
;
A
#
# COMPACT_ATOMS: atom_id res chain seq x y z
N MET A 1 -48.96 -17.80 -62.69
CA MET A 1 -48.90 -16.79 -61.61
C MET A 1 -47.85 -15.78 -61.99
N ASN A 2 -48.25 -14.52 -62.13
CA ASN A 2 -47.31 -13.42 -62.41
C ASN A 2 -46.56 -13.00 -61.13
N THR A 3 -45.39 -12.40 -61.28
CA THR A 3 -44.54 -11.93 -60.16
C THR A 3 -45.25 -10.93 -59.27
N GLU A 4 -46.05 -10.04 -59.85
CA GLU A 4 -46.84 -9.04 -59.12
C GLU A 4 -47.96 -9.67 -58.27
N GLU A 5 -48.63 -10.70 -58.80
CA GLU A 5 -49.65 -11.45 -58.06
C GLU A 5 -49.03 -12.20 -56.86
N LEU A 6 -47.84 -12.78 -57.04
CA LEU A 6 -47.11 -13.46 -55.98
C LEU A 6 -46.74 -12.48 -54.85
N LEU A 7 -46.33 -11.26 -55.21
CA LEU A 7 -45.98 -10.21 -54.25
C LEU A 7 -47.21 -9.68 -53.50
N GLN A 8 -48.34 -9.47 -54.19
CA GLN A 8 -49.59 -9.10 -53.53
C GLN A 8 -50.06 -10.20 -52.56
N HIS A 9 -49.98 -11.45 -52.97
CA HIS A 9 -50.38 -12.57 -52.12
C HIS A 9 -49.45 -12.71 -50.89
N ARG A 10 -48.14 -12.47 -51.05
CA ARG A 10 -47.20 -12.38 -49.92
C ARG A 10 -47.58 -11.26 -48.96
N ARG A 11 -47.83 -10.04 -49.47
CA ARG A 11 -48.23 -8.89 -48.64
C ARG A 11 -49.50 -9.18 -47.84
N LEU A 12 -50.53 -9.76 -48.47
CA LEU A 12 -51.78 -10.10 -47.79
C LEU A 12 -51.60 -11.19 -46.74
N LYS A 13 -50.78 -12.22 -47.02
CA LYS A 13 -50.47 -13.30 -46.09
C LYS A 13 -49.73 -12.81 -44.84
N PHE A 14 -48.77 -11.91 -44.98
CA PHE A 14 -48.03 -11.39 -43.82
C PHE A 14 -48.83 -10.33 -43.04
N ARG A 15 -49.82 -9.66 -43.67
CA ARG A 15 -50.73 -8.75 -42.98
C ARG A 15 -51.77 -9.47 -42.11
N SER A 16 -52.25 -10.65 -42.53
CA SER A 16 -53.24 -11.44 -41.77
C SER A 16 -52.65 -12.23 -40.60
N ILE A 17 -51.33 -12.44 -40.56
CA ILE A 17 -50.64 -13.20 -39.50
C ILE A 17 -50.30 -12.31 -38.28
N GLY A 18 -50.63 -11.01 -38.30
CA GLY A 18 -50.70 -10.17 -37.09
C GLY A 18 -49.42 -10.07 -36.25
N GLY A 19 -48.24 -10.24 -36.86
CA GLY A 19 -46.99 -10.36 -36.11
C GLY A 19 -45.93 -9.29 -36.37
N PHE A 20 -45.93 -8.66 -37.54
CA PHE A 20 -44.86 -7.72 -37.92
C PHE A 20 -45.42 -6.59 -38.79
N GLN A 21 -45.21 -5.35 -38.34
CA GLN A 21 -45.39 -4.14 -39.15
C GLN A 21 -44.05 -3.81 -39.82
N GLU A 22 -44.01 -3.81 -41.15
CA GLU A 22 -42.82 -3.42 -41.91
C GLU A 22 -42.48 -1.94 -41.63
N GLY A 23 -41.22 -1.65 -41.28
CA GLY A 23 -40.72 -0.29 -41.05
C GLY A 23 -40.67 0.17 -39.59
N ILE A 24 -41.16 -0.61 -38.63
CA ILE A 24 -41.03 -0.31 -37.21
C ILE A 24 -39.92 -1.19 -36.63
N PRO A 25 -38.86 -0.62 -36.02
CA PRO A 25 -37.86 -1.39 -35.30
C PRO A 25 -38.53 -2.15 -34.14
N VAL A 26 -38.71 -3.46 -34.30
CA VAL A 26 -39.23 -4.34 -33.25
C VAL A 26 -38.04 -4.78 -32.40
N GLU A 27 -38.03 -4.39 -31.13
CA GLU A 27 -37.01 -4.87 -30.20
C GLU A 27 -37.08 -6.39 -30.04
N PRO A 28 -35.95 -7.11 -30.12
CA PRO A 28 -35.93 -8.56 -30.01
C PRO A 28 -36.39 -9.00 -28.61
N LYS A 29 -37.46 -9.81 -28.56
CA LYS A 29 -37.94 -10.45 -27.32
C LYS A 29 -36.83 -11.35 -26.75
N ARG A 30 -36.20 -10.93 -25.65
CA ARG A 30 -35.24 -11.75 -24.89
C ARG A 30 -35.98 -12.95 -24.28
N LYS A 31 -35.81 -14.14 -24.86
CA LYS A 31 -36.26 -15.39 -24.23
C LYS A 31 -35.29 -15.77 -23.11
N ARG A 32 -35.83 -16.23 -21.97
CA ARG A 32 -35.08 -16.63 -20.76
C ARG A 32 -34.04 -17.75 -20.99
N ASN A 33 -34.13 -18.46 -22.13
CA ASN A 33 -33.25 -19.57 -22.51
C ASN A 33 -32.50 -19.31 -23.82
N MET A 34 -32.08 -18.07 -24.10
CA MET A 34 -31.12 -17.85 -25.19
C MET A 34 -29.76 -18.41 -24.77
N LYS A 35 -29.09 -19.14 -25.66
CA LYS A 35 -27.68 -19.49 -25.44
C LYS A 35 -26.89 -18.19 -25.28
N PRO A 36 -26.03 -18.06 -24.26
CA PRO A 36 -25.10 -16.94 -24.20
C PRO A 36 -24.30 -16.91 -25.50
N SER A 37 -24.10 -15.71 -26.05
CA SER A 37 -23.28 -15.54 -27.26
C SER A 37 -21.89 -16.12 -27.01
N GLU A 38 -21.43 -17.05 -27.87
CA GLU A 38 -20.08 -17.62 -27.87
C GLU A 38 -19.00 -16.61 -28.31
N VAL A 39 -19.17 -15.35 -27.93
CA VAL A 39 -18.05 -14.41 -27.98
C VAL A 39 -17.21 -14.78 -26.77
N ASN A 40 -16.07 -15.44 -27.02
CA ASN A 40 -14.99 -15.66 -26.06
C ASN A 40 -14.48 -14.30 -25.55
N MET A 41 -15.26 -13.62 -24.71
CA MET A 41 -14.76 -12.56 -23.86
C MET A 41 -14.22 -13.24 -22.62
N PRO A 42 -12.90 -13.23 -22.38
CA PRO A 42 -12.36 -13.64 -21.08
C PRO A 42 -13.07 -12.83 -20.00
N LYS A 43 -13.51 -13.49 -18.91
CA LYS A 43 -14.19 -12.79 -17.83
C LYS A 43 -13.18 -11.83 -17.18
N ALA A 44 -13.64 -10.69 -16.67
CA ALA A 44 -12.78 -9.73 -15.98
C ALA A 44 -11.94 -10.42 -14.88
N ALA A 45 -12.53 -11.37 -14.15
CA ALA A 45 -11.85 -12.20 -13.16
C ALA A 45 -10.68 -13.04 -13.72
N ASP A 46 -10.79 -13.56 -14.94
CA ASP A 46 -9.73 -14.35 -15.58
C ASP A 46 -8.51 -13.47 -15.91
N ILE A 47 -8.78 -12.22 -16.32
CA ILE A 47 -7.77 -11.21 -16.65
C ILE A 47 -7.06 -10.72 -15.38
N GLU A 48 -7.82 -10.48 -14.30
CA GLU A 48 -7.29 -10.08 -13.00
C GLU A 48 -6.35 -11.15 -12.42
N LEU A 49 -6.74 -12.42 -12.48
CA LEU A 49 -5.89 -13.55 -12.06
C LEU A 49 -4.63 -13.67 -12.92
N GLU A 50 -4.74 -13.42 -14.23
CA GLU A 50 -3.58 -13.44 -15.11
C GLU A 50 -2.61 -12.27 -14.83
N ILE A 51 -3.15 -11.09 -14.50
CA ILE A 51 -2.37 -9.93 -14.04
C ILE A 51 -1.66 -10.26 -12.73
N GLU A 52 -2.37 -10.82 -11.76
CA GLU A 52 -1.81 -11.15 -10.45
C GLU A 52 -0.72 -12.22 -10.53
N ASN A 53 -0.93 -13.25 -11.37
CA ASN A 53 0.08 -14.26 -11.65
C ASN A 53 1.34 -13.67 -12.31
N LEU A 54 1.18 -12.74 -13.26
CA LEU A 54 2.33 -12.06 -13.88
C LEU A 54 3.03 -11.13 -12.89
N LYS A 55 2.29 -10.41 -12.05
CA LYS A 55 2.84 -9.58 -10.97
C LYS A 55 3.70 -10.41 -10.01
N LYS A 56 3.13 -11.52 -9.51
CA LYS A 56 3.82 -12.44 -8.61
C LYS A 56 5.10 -12.97 -9.24
N LYS A 57 5.03 -13.42 -10.50
CA LYS A 57 6.22 -13.87 -11.25
C LYS A 57 7.29 -12.80 -11.41
N ILE A 58 6.93 -11.54 -11.67
CA ILE A 58 7.90 -10.44 -11.78
C ILE A 58 8.56 -10.11 -10.44
N LEU A 59 7.81 -10.17 -9.34
CA LEU A 59 8.31 -9.88 -7.98
C LEU A 59 9.15 -11.01 -7.39
N GLU A 60 8.77 -12.27 -7.65
CA GLU A 60 9.50 -13.46 -7.19
C GLU A 60 10.71 -13.78 -8.06
N ALA A 61 10.72 -13.32 -9.31
CA ALA A 61 11.86 -13.47 -10.19
C ALA A 61 13.10 -12.80 -9.58
N LYS A 62 14.26 -13.45 -9.71
CA LYS A 62 15.54 -12.91 -9.22
C LYS A 62 16.01 -11.67 -10.01
N GLY A 63 15.23 -11.29 -11.02
CA GLY A 63 15.30 -10.05 -11.77
C GLY A 63 14.40 -10.06 -13.00
N PRO A 64 14.36 -8.95 -13.75
CA PRO A 64 13.60 -8.86 -15.01
C PRO A 64 14.11 -9.85 -16.09
N SER A 65 15.23 -10.53 -15.85
CA SER A 65 15.92 -11.44 -16.77
C SER A 65 15.42 -12.89 -16.76
N ASP A 66 14.44 -13.25 -15.92
CA ASP A 66 13.93 -14.62 -15.92
C ASP A 66 13.27 -14.93 -17.27
N LEU A 67 13.78 -15.97 -17.96
CA LEU A 67 13.34 -16.44 -19.28
C LEU A 67 11.83 -16.67 -19.37
N ILE A 68 11.23 -17.11 -18.27
CA ILE A 68 9.79 -17.38 -18.17
C ILE A 68 9.00 -16.06 -18.19
N THR A 69 9.50 -15.04 -17.51
CA THR A 69 8.87 -13.72 -17.38
C THR A 69 9.01 -12.96 -18.71
N THR A 70 10.18 -12.98 -19.32
CA THR A 70 10.43 -12.35 -20.63
C THR A 70 9.59 -12.99 -21.74
N GLN A 71 9.48 -14.32 -21.76
CA GLN A 71 8.62 -15.03 -22.72
C GLN A 71 7.13 -14.68 -22.55
N ALA A 72 6.65 -14.58 -21.31
CA ALA A 72 5.27 -14.19 -21.04
C ALA A 72 4.98 -12.74 -21.48
N ILE A 73 5.92 -11.82 -21.26
CA ILE A 73 5.83 -10.43 -21.73
C ILE A 73 5.82 -10.36 -23.26
N GLU A 74 6.68 -11.14 -23.93
CA GLU A 74 6.73 -11.18 -25.39
C GLU A 74 5.42 -11.72 -25.98
N LYS A 75 4.82 -12.73 -25.36
CA LYS A 75 3.47 -13.20 -25.73
C LYS A 75 2.43 -12.10 -25.57
N LEU A 76 2.45 -11.38 -24.43
CA LEU A 76 1.53 -10.26 -24.20
C LEU A 76 1.70 -9.15 -25.25
N LYS A 77 2.93 -8.83 -25.65
CA LYS A 77 3.20 -7.86 -26.73
C LYS A 77 2.60 -8.32 -28.06
N LYS A 78 2.84 -9.58 -28.44
CA LYS A 78 2.25 -10.16 -29.67
C LYS A 78 0.73 -10.15 -29.64
N ASP A 79 0.13 -10.42 -28.49
CA ASP A 79 -1.33 -10.37 -28.32
C ASP A 79 -1.88 -8.95 -28.40
N VAL A 80 -1.16 -7.95 -27.88
CA VAL A 80 -1.49 -6.53 -28.05
C VAL A 80 -1.39 -6.13 -29.52
N ASP A 81 -0.31 -6.50 -30.22
CA ASP A 81 -0.13 -6.19 -31.64
C ASP A 81 -1.23 -6.80 -32.52
N LYS A 82 -1.65 -8.02 -32.19
CA LYS A 82 -2.76 -8.70 -32.86
C LYS A 82 -4.09 -7.98 -32.63
N GLU A 83 -4.42 -7.64 -31.38
CA GLU A 83 -5.64 -6.87 -31.10
C GLU A 83 -5.60 -5.47 -31.70
N MET A 84 -4.42 -4.83 -31.72
CA MET A 84 -4.19 -3.54 -32.36
C MET A 84 -4.53 -3.64 -33.85
N THR A 85 -4.00 -4.65 -34.53
CA THR A 85 -4.29 -4.90 -35.95
C THR A 85 -5.80 -5.12 -36.18
N ASN A 86 -6.43 -5.97 -35.36
CA ASN A 86 -7.87 -6.20 -35.43
C ASN A 86 -8.68 -4.91 -35.20
N ALA A 87 -8.25 -4.06 -34.26
CA ALA A 87 -8.89 -2.78 -33.98
C ALA A 87 -8.75 -1.83 -35.18
N PHE A 88 -7.56 -1.72 -35.77
CA PHE A 88 -7.32 -0.91 -36.98
C PHE A 88 -8.20 -1.35 -38.17
N ILE A 89 -8.35 -2.67 -38.37
CA ILE A 89 -9.24 -3.24 -39.39
C ILE A 89 -10.70 -2.85 -39.07
N SER A 90 -11.13 -3.13 -37.84
CA SER A 90 -12.52 -2.91 -37.41
C SER A 90 -12.91 -1.43 -37.39
N MET A 91 -11.96 -0.52 -37.20
CA MET A 91 -12.16 0.93 -37.28
C MET A 91 -12.14 1.45 -38.72
N GLY A 92 -11.83 0.61 -39.72
CA GLY A 92 -11.68 1.03 -41.12
C GLY A 92 -10.45 1.92 -41.37
N LEU A 93 -9.43 1.83 -40.50
CA LEU A 93 -8.21 2.64 -40.59
C LEU A 93 -7.10 1.98 -41.40
N GLN A 94 -7.20 0.68 -41.69
CA GLN A 94 -6.18 -0.08 -42.42
C GLN A 94 -5.87 0.53 -43.80
N GLU A 95 -6.88 0.76 -44.63
CA GLU A 95 -6.70 1.31 -45.98
C GLU A 95 -6.08 2.72 -45.94
N LYS A 96 -6.49 3.53 -44.96
CA LYS A 96 -5.90 4.87 -44.74
C LYS A 96 -4.42 4.77 -44.37
N LEU A 97 -4.05 3.83 -43.51
CA LEU A 97 -2.66 3.59 -43.12
C LEU A 97 -1.81 3.08 -44.30
N GLU A 98 -2.35 2.16 -45.11
CA GLU A 98 -1.70 1.64 -46.30
C GLU A 98 -1.47 2.74 -47.35
N SER A 99 -2.43 3.65 -47.53
CA SER A 99 -2.29 4.81 -48.41
C SER A 99 -1.14 5.72 -47.99
N VAL A 100 -1.03 6.02 -46.69
CA VAL A 100 0.06 6.84 -46.13
C VAL A 100 1.40 6.12 -46.28
N LYS A 101 1.46 4.81 -46.02
CA LYS A 101 2.68 4.00 -46.21
C LYS A 101 3.16 4.02 -47.66
N LEU A 102 2.24 3.92 -48.61
CA LEU A 102 2.55 3.96 -50.04
C LEU A 102 3.04 5.34 -50.46
N GLU A 103 2.39 6.42 -50.01
CA GLU A 103 2.86 7.80 -50.24
C GLU A 103 4.24 8.05 -49.62
N LEU A 104 4.52 7.51 -48.43
CA LEU A 104 5.82 7.62 -47.76
C LEU A 104 6.92 6.91 -48.56
N SER A 105 6.63 5.72 -49.11
CA SER A 105 7.58 4.97 -49.93
C SER A 105 7.88 5.64 -51.28
N LYS A 106 6.92 6.41 -51.83
CA LYS A 106 7.10 7.21 -53.05
C LYS A 106 7.87 8.50 -52.78
N ALA A 107 7.57 9.18 -51.67
CA ALA A 107 8.26 10.40 -51.25
C ALA A 107 9.75 10.17 -50.92
N SER A 108 10.12 8.95 -50.54
CA SER A 108 11.53 8.56 -50.32
C SER A 108 12.34 8.38 -51.60
N LYS A 109 11.70 8.17 -52.76
CA LYS A 109 12.39 7.84 -54.03
C LYS A 109 12.46 9.03 -54.99
N ASP A 110 11.43 9.87 -55.01
CA ASP A 110 11.34 10.99 -55.92
C ASP A 110 11.21 12.31 -55.14
N THR A 111 12.18 13.20 -55.30
CA THR A 111 12.21 14.64 -54.93
C THR A 111 12.53 15.04 -53.47
N SER A 112 13.66 15.73 -53.30
CA SER A 112 14.18 16.25 -52.02
C SER A 112 13.75 17.69 -51.67
N SER A 113 12.64 18.23 -52.21
CA SER A 113 12.33 19.67 -52.04
C SER A 113 10.86 20.07 -51.88
N GLN A 114 9.90 19.14 -51.81
CA GLN A 114 8.48 19.49 -51.63
C GLN A 114 8.03 19.34 -50.16
N PRO A 115 7.13 20.20 -49.61
CA PRO A 115 6.66 20.10 -48.22
C PRO A 115 5.68 18.93 -47.98
N LEU A 116 5.92 17.77 -48.61
CA LEU A 116 5.17 16.53 -48.48
C LEU A 116 5.11 16.04 -47.02
N ASN A 117 6.14 16.35 -46.22
CA ASN A 117 6.21 16.00 -44.81
C ASN A 117 5.04 16.57 -44.01
N ARG A 118 4.58 17.80 -44.31
CA ARG A 118 3.47 18.42 -43.57
C ARG A 118 2.13 17.74 -43.85
N ASN A 119 1.83 17.45 -45.12
CA ASN A 119 0.57 16.79 -45.50
C ASN A 119 0.54 15.33 -44.99
N LEU A 120 1.65 14.60 -45.15
CA LEU A 120 1.77 13.24 -44.59
C LEU A 120 1.60 13.25 -43.07
N LYS A 121 2.22 14.21 -42.37
CA LYS A 121 2.04 14.38 -40.93
C LYS A 121 0.58 14.66 -40.56
N GLU A 122 -0.10 15.58 -41.27
CA GLU A 122 -1.52 15.87 -41.06
C GLU A 122 -2.41 14.62 -41.28
N LYS A 123 -2.11 13.79 -42.28
CA LYS A 123 -2.81 12.51 -42.50
C LYS A 123 -2.57 11.52 -41.37
N VAL A 124 -1.34 11.39 -40.88
CA VAL A 124 -0.99 10.53 -39.74
C VAL A 124 -1.68 11.01 -38.47
N ASP A 125 -1.62 12.31 -38.19
CA ASP A 125 -2.26 12.92 -37.04
C ASP A 125 -3.78 12.70 -37.06
N LYS A 126 -4.42 12.80 -38.24
CA LYS A 126 -5.84 12.50 -38.41
C LYS A 126 -6.18 11.03 -38.14
N ILE A 127 -5.38 10.09 -38.65
CA ILE A 127 -5.55 8.66 -38.36
C ILE A 127 -5.42 8.40 -36.85
N MET A 128 -4.45 9.04 -36.19
CA MET A 128 -4.23 8.91 -34.75
C MET A 128 -5.40 9.49 -33.93
N GLN A 129 -5.94 10.65 -34.35
CA GLN A 129 -7.11 11.25 -33.73
C GLN A 129 -8.35 10.36 -33.87
N GLU A 130 -8.61 9.83 -35.07
CA GLU A 130 -9.72 8.90 -35.31
C GLU A 130 -9.58 7.61 -34.49
N PHE A 131 -8.36 7.05 -34.43
CA PHE A 131 -8.05 5.88 -33.61
C PHE A 131 -8.32 6.14 -32.13
N ASN A 132 -7.80 7.24 -31.58
CA ASN A 132 -8.01 7.61 -30.19
C ASN A 132 -9.48 7.93 -29.88
N HIS A 133 -10.20 8.56 -30.80
CA HIS A 133 -11.64 8.82 -30.65
C HIS A 133 -12.43 7.51 -30.56
N ASN A 134 -12.16 6.57 -31.46
CA ASN A 134 -12.81 5.24 -31.48
C ASN A 134 -12.43 4.40 -30.26
N LEU A 135 -11.18 4.47 -29.80
CA LEU A 135 -10.78 3.86 -28.54
C LEU A 135 -11.45 4.52 -27.34
N SER A 136 -11.71 5.82 -27.36
CA SER A 136 -12.32 6.50 -26.21
C SER A 136 -13.80 6.13 -26.03
N GLN A 137 -14.44 5.54 -27.03
CA GLN A 137 -15.84 5.13 -26.93
C GLN A 137 -16.03 4.07 -25.82
N PRO A 138 -17.01 4.25 -24.91
CA PRO A 138 -17.31 3.29 -23.86
C PRO A 138 -17.66 1.91 -24.43
N GLY A 139 -17.09 0.84 -23.87
CA GLY A 139 -17.35 -0.54 -24.30
C GLY A 139 -16.71 -0.96 -25.64
N ALA A 140 -16.25 -0.01 -26.47
CA ALA A 140 -15.55 -0.32 -27.71
C ALA A 140 -14.13 -0.84 -27.42
N TYR A 141 -13.70 -1.83 -28.21
CA TYR A 141 -12.34 -2.40 -28.21
C TYR A 141 -11.85 -2.81 -26.80
N LEU A 142 -12.76 -3.33 -25.97
CA LEU A 142 -12.49 -3.69 -24.57
C LEU A 142 -11.27 -4.61 -24.44
N GLY A 143 -11.14 -5.61 -25.32
CA GLY A 143 -10.01 -6.54 -25.32
C GLY A 143 -8.66 -5.86 -25.53
N LEU A 144 -8.58 -4.90 -26.47
CA LEU A 144 -7.36 -4.12 -26.69
C LEU A 144 -7.05 -3.23 -25.48
N LYS A 145 -8.05 -2.55 -24.91
CA LYS A 145 -7.88 -1.72 -23.71
C LYS A 145 -7.33 -2.52 -22.54
N GLN A 146 -7.94 -3.67 -22.25
CA GLN A 146 -7.52 -4.55 -21.16
C GLN A 146 -6.08 -5.04 -21.35
N LYS A 147 -5.71 -5.46 -22.56
CA LYS A 147 -4.33 -5.91 -22.84
C LYS A 147 -3.31 -4.77 -22.76
N LEU A 148 -3.68 -3.56 -23.20
CA LEU A 148 -2.84 -2.36 -23.08
C LEU A 148 -2.62 -1.97 -21.61
N GLU A 149 -3.68 -1.98 -20.79
CA GLU A 149 -3.59 -1.73 -19.36
C GLU A 149 -2.69 -2.75 -18.66
N LYS A 150 -2.89 -4.04 -18.97
CA LYS A 150 -2.05 -5.14 -18.48
C LYS A 150 -0.58 -4.94 -18.86
N LEU A 151 -0.30 -4.59 -20.12
CA LEU A 151 1.07 -4.31 -20.59
C LEU A 151 1.68 -3.11 -19.86
N ASN A 152 0.92 -2.04 -19.65
CA ASN A 152 1.38 -0.84 -18.95
C ASN A 152 1.74 -1.14 -17.49
N LEU A 153 0.89 -1.90 -16.78
CA LEU A 153 1.16 -2.34 -15.41
C LEU A 153 2.45 -3.17 -15.34
N VAL A 154 2.62 -4.12 -16.25
CA VAL A 154 3.83 -4.95 -16.34
C VAL A 154 5.08 -4.10 -16.62
N SER A 155 5.02 -3.16 -17.57
CA SER A 155 6.12 -2.23 -17.85
C SER A 155 6.54 -1.43 -16.62
N ARG A 156 5.58 -0.86 -15.86
CA ARG A 156 5.90 -0.12 -14.62
C ARG A 156 6.57 -0.98 -13.56
N LEU A 157 6.19 -2.26 -13.45
CA LEU A 157 6.79 -3.19 -12.49
C LEU A 157 8.23 -3.52 -12.86
N ILE A 158 8.49 -3.74 -14.16
CA ILE A 158 9.84 -3.96 -14.67
C ILE A 158 10.72 -2.74 -14.36
N GLU A 159 10.25 -1.53 -14.65
CA GLU A 159 10.99 -0.30 -14.34
C GLU A 159 11.30 -0.16 -12.84
N LYS A 160 10.35 -0.53 -11.96
CA LYS A 160 10.57 -0.52 -10.51
C LYS A 160 11.62 -1.55 -10.09
N GLU A 161 11.57 -2.77 -10.63
CA GLU A 161 12.56 -3.81 -10.30
C GLU A 161 13.95 -3.44 -10.83
N GLU A 162 14.05 -2.88 -12.04
CA GLU A 162 15.32 -2.35 -12.58
C GLU A 162 15.89 -1.23 -11.70
N ARG A 163 15.05 -0.29 -11.24
CA ARG A 163 15.48 0.76 -10.30
C ARG A 163 15.94 0.17 -8.97
N LYS A 164 15.20 -0.79 -8.42
CA LYS A 164 15.57 -1.51 -7.19
C LYS A 164 16.91 -2.23 -7.35
N GLN A 165 17.15 -2.89 -8.48
CA GLN A 165 18.42 -3.54 -8.76
C GLN A 165 19.57 -2.55 -8.90
N LYS A 166 19.37 -1.43 -9.59
CA LYS A 166 20.35 -0.33 -9.68
C LYS A 166 20.67 0.24 -8.29
N LEU A 167 19.65 0.53 -7.47
CA LEU A 167 19.84 0.99 -6.10
C LEU A 167 20.57 -0.05 -5.24
N LYS A 168 20.23 -1.34 -5.38
CA LYS A 168 20.94 -2.41 -4.67
C LYS A 168 22.42 -2.48 -5.07
N ALA A 169 22.73 -2.34 -6.36
CA ALA A 169 24.11 -2.31 -6.85
C ALA A 169 24.85 -1.06 -6.36
N GLU A 170 24.21 0.11 -6.42
CA GLU A 170 24.77 1.38 -5.94
C GLU A 170 25.03 1.37 -4.44
N ILE A 171 24.10 0.85 -3.62
CA ILE A 171 24.31 0.64 -2.18
C ILE A 171 25.48 -0.32 -1.95
N ASN A 172 25.50 -1.48 -2.62
CA ASN A 172 26.59 -2.44 -2.46
C ASN A 172 27.96 -1.88 -2.88
N GLN A 173 27.99 -0.92 -3.82
CA GLN A 173 29.21 -0.21 -4.23
C GLN A 173 29.60 0.89 -3.23
N LYS A 174 28.62 1.60 -2.68
CA LYS A 174 28.81 2.69 -1.70
C LYS A 174 29.05 2.19 -0.28
N VAL A 175 28.78 0.92 0.01
CA VAL A 175 29.13 0.29 1.29
C VAL A 175 30.56 -0.24 1.18
N PRO A 176 31.59 0.49 1.66
CA PRO A 176 32.96 0.00 1.67
C PRO A 176 33.09 -1.29 2.48
N ALA A 177 34.11 -2.09 2.15
CA ALA A 177 34.43 -3.31 2.90
C ALA A 177 34.63 -3.03 4.40
N GLU A 178 35.17 -1.86 4.73
CA GLU A 178 35.34 -1.32 6.09
C GLU A 178 34.02 -1.22 6.87
N LEU A 179 32.89 -0.89 6.23
CA LEU A 179 31.57 -0.91 6.91
C LEU A 179 31.11 -2.33 7.23
N LYS A 180 31.42 -3.31 6.37
CA LYS A 180 31.02 -4.71 6.60
C LYS A 180 31.78 -5.31 7.78
N GLU A 181 33.09 -5.08 7.85
CA GLU A 181 33.93 -5.52 8.98
C GLU A 181 33.46 -4.90 10.30
N LYS A 182 33.18 -3.59 10.30
CA LYS A 182 32.64 -2.88 11.49
C LYS A 182 31.25 -3.37 11.89
N MET A 183 30.39 -3.69 10.92
CA MET A 183 29.06 -4.26 11.19
C MET A 183 29.14 -5.68 11.78
N GLU A 184 30.08 -6.51 11.30
CA GLU A 184 30.32 -7.85 11.86
C GLU A 184 30.85 -7.79 13.30
N LEU A 185 31.76 -6.86 13.60
CA LEU A 185 32.24 -6.64 14.96
C LEU A 185 31.10 -6.27 15.92
N LEU A 186 30.21 -5.37 15.52
CA LEU A 186 29.03 -4.99 16.31
C LEU A 186 28.06 -6.17 16.50
N LYS A 187 27.83 -6.97 15.46
CA LYS A 187 26.96 -8.14 15.54
C LYS A 187 27.54 -9.21 16.48
N ASN A 188 28.85 -9.45 16.42
CA ASN A 188 29.52 -10.40 17.31
C ASN A 188 29.44 -9.93 18.77
N ALA A 189 29.58 -8.61 19.03
CA ALA A 189 29.40 -8.06 20.37
C ALA A 189 27.95 -8.19 20.86
N GLU A 190 26.95 -7.96 20.00
CA GLU A 190 25.53 -8.14 20.31
C GLU A 190 25.19 -9.61 20.61
N GLU A 191 25.72 -10.56 19.84
CA GLU A 191 25.54 -11.99 20.11
C GLU A 191 26.15 -12.41 21.45
N LYS A 192 27.31 -11.85 21.83
CA LYS A 192 27.92 -12.11 23.16
C LYS A 192 27.05 -11.57 24.30
N ILE A 193 26.52 -10.36 24.15
CA ILE A 193 25.57 -9.76 25.10
C ILE A 193 24.31 -10.62 25.21
N SER A 194 23.75 -11.06 24.08
CA SER A 194 22.54 -11.90 24.05
C SER A 194 22.75 -13.29 24.66
N LYS A 195 23.97 -13.81 24.66
CA LYS A 195 24.34 -15.08 25.29
C LYS A 195 24.60 -14.94 26.80
N GLY A 196 24.54 -13.72 27.35
CA GLY A 196 24.78 -13.44 28.77
C GLY A 196 26.25 -13.49 29.16
N GLU A 197 27.18 -13.40 28.20
CA GLU A 197 28.60 -13.27 28.51
C GLU A 197 28.87 -11.93 29.21
N PRO A 198 29.78 -11.89 30.20
CA PRO A 198 30.12 -10.66 30.89
C PRO A 198 30.70 -9.66 29.88
N VAL A 199 30.10 -8.47 29.85
CA VAL A 199 30.54 -7.39 28.98
C VAL A 199 31.61 -6.59 29.72
N ASP A 200 32.86 -6.77 29.32
CA ASP A 200 33.97 -5.99 29.86
C ASP A 200 33.89 -4.52 29.40
N LYS A 201 34.40 -3.60 30.23
CA LYS A 201 34.42 -2.15 29.93
C LYS A 201 35.17 -1.84 28.63
N GLU A 202 36.25 -2.57 28.35
CA GLU A 202 37.02 -2.42 27.10
C GLU A 202 36.19 -2.75 25.86
N LEU A 203 35.35 -3.79 25.92
CA LEU A 203 34.46 -4.16 24.82
C LEU A 203 33.35 -3.12 24.61
N MET A 204 32.85 -2.50 25.67
CA MET A 204 31.89 -1.38 25.54
C MET A 204 32.51 -0.15 24.88
N GLU A 205 33.75 0.20 25.27
CA GLU A 205 34.48 1.33 24.67
C GLU A 205 34.81 1.06 23.19
N GLU A 206 35.23 -0.15 22.85
CA GLU A 206 35.48 -0.57 21.46
C GLU A 206 34.20 -0.51 20.61
N VAL A 207 33.07 -1.02 21.13
CA VAL A 207 31.77 -0.94 20.47
C VAL A 207 31.30 0.51 20.28
N GLU A 208 31.57 1.40 21.24
CA GLU A 208 31.21 2.81 21.13
C GLU A 208 32.09 3.56 20.12
N ALA A 209 33.38 3.25 20.06
CA ALA A 209 34.31 3.77 19.06
C ALA A 209 33.91 3.31 17.65
N VAL A 210 33.67 2.01 17.45
CA VAL A 210 33.22 1.44 16.17
C VAL A 210 31.89 2.07 15.72
N LYS A 211 30.96 2.35 16.65
CA LYS A 211 29.71 3.07 16.33
C LYS A 211 29.95 4.49 15.84
N LYS A 212 30.83 5.26 16.47
CA LYS A 212 31.17 6.64 16.06
C LYS A 212 31.82 6.65 14.68
N GLU A 213 32.77 5.76 14.45
CA GLU A 213 33.43 5.62 13.15
C GLU A 213 32.46 5.15 12.06
N LEU A 214 31.52 4.25 12.36
CA LEU A 214 30.49 3.81 11.40
C LEU A 214 29.63 4.99 10.94
N VAL A 215 29.26 5.89 11.86
CA VAL A 215 28.50 7.11 11.54
C VAL A 215 29.31 8.04 10.64
N GLU A 216 30.61 8.18 10.88
CA GLU A 216 31.49 9.00 10.05
C GLU A 216 31.67 8.42 8.64
N VAL A 217 31.85 7.10 8.51
CA VAL A 217 31.97 6.42 7.21
C VAL A 217 30.66 6.48 6.42
N LEU A 218 29.50 6.39 7.09
CA LEU A 218 28.21 6.57 6.43
C LEU A 218 28.02 8.02 5.95
N LYS A 219 28.38 9.01 6.77
CA LYS A 219 28.35 10.43 6.40
C LYS A 219 29.27 10.76 5.23
N SER A 220 30.50 10.21 5.20
CA SER A 220 31.44 10.42 4.09
C SER A 220 30.96 9.78 2.78
N ALA A 221 30.12 8.74 2.85
CA ALA A 221 29.43 8.13 1.71
C ALA A 221 28.14 8.89 1.28
N ASN A 222 27.84 10.04 1.88
CA ASN A 222 26.57 10.78 1.74
C ASN A 222 25.33 9.93 2.11
N LEU A 223 25.49 8.99 3.04
CA LEU A 223 24.41 8.18 3.59
C LEU A 223 24.04 8.74 4.96
N GLU A 224 22.76 9.06 5.16
CA GLU A 224 22.24 9.50 6.45
C GLU A 224 21.71 8.30 7.23
N VAL A 225 22.08 8.20 8.51
CA VAL A 225 21.54 7.16 9.39
C VAL A 225 20.18 7.59 9.90
N VAL A 226 19.13 7.24 9.15
CA VAL A 226 17.74 7.47 9.55
C VAL A 226 17.32 6.36 10.51
N GLY A 227 16.95 6.72 11.74
CA GLY A 227 16.31 5.80 12.68
C GLY A 227 17.18 5.24 13.81
N VAL A 228 18.35 5.81 14.14
CA VAL A 228 18.99 5.55 15.44
C VAL A 228 18.36 6.42 16.53
N THR A 229 17.03 6.39 16.63
CA THR A 229 16.41 6.73 17.90
C THR A 229 16.75 5.57 18.83
N LYS A 230 17.75 5.79 19.71
CA LYS A 230 17.69 5.21 21.05
C LYS A 230 16.24 5.32 21.50
N LYS A 231 15.68 4.31 22.17
CA LYS A 231 14.40 4.40 22.91
C LYS A 231 14.53 5.49 23.99
N ASN A 232 14.63 6.73 23.58
CA ASN A 232 14.61 7.92 24.37
C ASN A 232 13.49 8.72 23.72
N VAL A 233 12.32 8.56 24.33
CA VAL A 233 11.23 9.53 24.40
C VAL A 233 10.91 10.15 23.05
N VAL A 234 9.82 9.67 22.45
CA VAL A 234 9.04 10.43 21.47
C VAL A 234 8.96 11.87 21.97
N THR A 235 9.74 12.78 21.38
CA THR A 235 9.61 14.19 21.68
C THR A 235 8.30 14.58 21.02
N ALA A 236 7.22 14.44 21.80
CA ALA A 236 5.93 14.96 21.44
C ALA A 236 6.10 16.44 21.07
N PRO A 237 5.36 16.94 20.06
CA PRO A 237 5.30 18.36 19.74
C PRO A 237 5.25 19.23 21.01
N PRO A 238 5.94 20.38 21.06
CA PRO A 238 6.05 21.19 22.28
C PRO A 238 4.69 21.54 22.90
N GLU A 239 3.67 21.75 22.07
CA GLU A 239 2.27 21.97 22.49
C GLU A 239 1.65 20.75 23.21
N LEU A 240 2.04 19.53 22.84
CA LEU A 240 1.56 18.29 23.45
C LEU A 240 2.28 18.00 24.78
N LYS A 241 3.57 18.38 24.88
CA LYS A 241 4.31 18.28 26.15
C LYS A 241 3.67 19.16 27.22
N GLU A 242 3.31 20.39 26.86
CA GLU A 242 2.62 21.33 27.76
C GLU A 242 1.24 20.79 28.19
N LYS A 243 0.47 20.18 27.28
CA LYS A 243 -0.82 19.56 27.62
C LYS A 243 -0.69 18.34 28.53
N ILE A 244 0.33 17.50 28.33
CA ILE A 244 0.60 16.34 29.21
C ILE A 244 1.01 16.82 30.61
N GLU A 245 1.90 17.82 30.70
CA GLU A 245 2.28 18.44 31.98
C GLU A 245 1.07 19.06 32.68
N LYS A 246 0.14 19.68 31.93
CA LYS A 246 -1.10 20.21 32.47
C LYS A 246 -2.04 19.14 33.02
N VAL A 247 -2.26 18.04 32.30
CA VAL A 247 -3.12 16.95 32.82
C VAL A 247 -2.48 16.26 34.02
N ASN A 248 -1.15 16.08 34.03
CA ASN A 248 -0.45 15.54 35.19
C ASN A 248 -0.56 16.45 36.42
N THR A 249 -0.40 17.77 36.25
CA THR A 249 -0.59 18.73 37.35
C THR A 249 -2.01 18.69 37.88
N GLU A 250 -3.03 18.65 37.01
CA GLU A 250 -4.43 18.52 37.42
C GLU A 250 -4.71 17.21 38.20
N ILE A 251 -4.08 16.08 37.81
CA ILE A 251 -4.18 14.81 38.55
C ILE A 251 -3.57 14.94 39.95
N TYR A 252 -2.37 15.52 40.05
CA TYR A 252 -1.71 15.70 41.35
C TYR A 252 -2.48 16.65 42.27
N GLU A 253 -3.00 17.75 41.74
CA GLU A 253 -3.81 18.71 42.49
C GLU A 253 -5.12 18.08 43.00
N GLU A 254 -5.75 17.22 42.21
CA GLU A 254 -6.95 16.50 42.62
C GLU A 254 -6.66 15.47 43.72
N ILE A 255 -5.56 14.72 43.59
CA ILE A 255 -5.12 13.78 44.65
C ILE A 255 -4.79 14.55 45.94
N GLU A 256 -4.09 15.68 45.84
CA GLU A 256 -3.73 16.49 46.99
C GLU A 256 -4.97 17.10 47.68
N ARG A 257 -5.95 17.57 46.90
CA ARG A 257 -7.26 18.01 47.42
C ARG A 257 -7.95 16.90 48.19
N VAL A 258 -8.07 15.71 47.61
CA VAL A 258 -8.68 14.53 48.26
C VAL A 258 -7.97 14.19 49.57
N ILE A 259 -6.63 14.16 49.57
CA ILE A 259 -5.84 13.87 50.78
C ILE A 259 -6.10 14.89 51.89
N ASN A 260 -6.24 16.17 51.52
CA ASN A 260 -6.48 17.25 52.47
C ASN A 260 -7.93 17.27 52.98
N GLU A 261 -8.92 17.08 52.11
CA GLU A 261 -10.35 17.09 52.46
C GLU A 261 -10.75 15.87 53.31
N ALA A 262 -10.24 14.68 52.97
CA ALA A 262 -10.51 13.45 53.70
C ALA A 262 -9.65 13.31 54.98
N GLY A 263 -8.78 14.28 55.29
CA GLY A 263 -7.90 14.24 56.46
C GLY A 263 -6.91 13.08 56.44
N ILE A 264 -6.61 12.54 55.26
CA ILE A 264 -5.73 11.39 55.04
C ILE A 264 -4.28 11.76 55.34
N SER A 265 -3.91 13.05 55.20
CA SER A 265 -2.56 13.55 55.50
C SER A 265 -2.09 13.17 56.91
N GLY A 266 -2.95 13.30 57.92
CA GLY A 266 -2.64 12.91 59.30
C GLY A 266 -2.42 11.41 59.45
N ARG A 267 -3.21 10.58 58.76
CA ARG A 267 -3.05 9.11 58.77
C ARG A 267 -1.78 8.65 58.06
N ILE A 268 -1.37 9.35 57.01
CA ILE A 268 -0.08 9.11 56.32
C ILE A 268 1.07 9.45 57.26
N GLU A 269 1.00 10.55 58.01
CA GLU A 269 2.01 10.91 59.00
C GLU A 269 2.08 9.91 60.16
N GLU A 270 0.92 9.43 60.65
CA GLU A 270 0.84 8.38 61.66
C GLU A 270 1.45 7.07 61.17
N LEU A 271 1.18 6.67 59.92
CA LEU A 271 1.76 5.49 59.28
C LEU A 271 3.28 5.64 59.16
N LYS A 272 3.77 6.80 58.72
CA LYS A 272 5.21 7.10 58.63
C LYS A 272 5.89 7.03 60.00
N ALA A 273 5.24 7.53 61.05
CA ALA A 273 5.72 7.43 62.43
C ALA A 273 5.67 5.98 62.95
N GLY A 274 4.65 5.20 62.56
CA GLY A 274 4.52 3.78 62.87
C GLY A 274 5.62 2.93 62.25
N ILE A 275 5.99 3.21 60.99
CA ILE A 275 7.14 2.58 60.32
C ILE A 275 8.44 2.90 61.06
N ALA A 276 8.65 4.17 61.43
CA ALA A 276 9.85 4.58 62.17
C ALA A 276 9.95 3.94 63.57
N LYS A 277 8.82 3.55 64.16
CA LYS A 277 8.73 2.85 65.46
C LYS A 277 8.80 1.33 65.36
N GLY A 278 8.94 0.76 64.14
CA GLY A 278 9.07 -0.68 63.94
C GLY A 278 7.75 -1.45 64.04
N SER A 279 6.65 -0.86 63.56
CA SER A 279 5.36 -1.56 63.45
C SER A 279 5.47 -2.81 62.57
N SER A 280 4.58 -3.79 62.78
CA SER A 280 4.60 -5.03 62.01
C SER A 280 4.27 -4.76 60.53
N SER A 281 4.88 -5.54 59.61
CA SER A 281 4.63 -5.41 58.16
C SER A 281 3.14 -5.55 57.82
N GLU A 282 2.43 -6.42 58.55
CA GLU A 282 1.01 -6.70 58.33
C GLU A 282 0.12 -5.51 58.73
N ASP A 283 0.49 -4.77 59.79
CA ASP A 283 -0.24 -3.58 60.22
C ASP A 283 -0.01 -2.40 59.28
N ILE A 284 1.21 -2.29 58.72
CA ILE A 284 1.56 -1.27 57.72
C ILE A 284 0.76 -1.52 56.43
N GLU A 285 0.75 -2.75 55.92
CA GLU A 285 -0.02 -3.11 54.72
C GLU A 285 -1.52 -2.84 54.88
N LYS A 286 -2.10 -3.18 56.04
CA LYS A 286 -3.52 -2.90 56.34
C LYS A 286 -3.80 -1.39 56.38
N ALA A 287 -2.90 -0.60 56.95
CA ALA A 287 -3.05 0.86 57.01
C ALA A 287 -2.88 1.50 55.62
N GLU A 288 -1.92 1.03 54.82
CA GLU A 288 -1.74 1.47 53.43
C GLU A 288 -2.95 1.12 52.56
N ALA A 289 -3.49 -0.09 52.68
CA ALA A 289 -4.65 -0.53 51.92
C ALA A 289 -5.88 0.35 52.21
N LYS A 290 -6.12 0.66 53.49
CA LYS A 290 -7.21 1.57 53.90
C LYS A 290 -7.05 2.98 53.34
N ILE A 291 -5.83 3.53 53.38
CA ILE A 291 -5.53 4.85 52.82
C ILE A 291 -5.78 4.84 51.30
N LYS A 292 -5.33 3.80 50.59
CA LYS A 292 -5.54 3.66 49.14
C LYS A 292 -7.03 3.55 48.78
N GLU A 293 -7.79 2.75 49.52
CA GLU A 293 -9.23 2.57 49.32
C GLU A 293 -10.00 3.88 49.53
N GLU A 294 -9.66 4.63 50.59
CA GLU A 294 -10.31 5.91 50.91
C GLU A 294 -10.02 6.98 49.85
N ILE A 295 -8.79 7.04 49.33
CA ILE A 295 -8.43 7.91 48.20
C ILE A 295 -9.21 7.50 46.96
N LEU A 296 -9.27 6.21 46.62
CA LEU A 296 -9.98 5.73 45.43
C LEU A 296 -11.50 5.96 45.50
N ALA A 297 -12.09 5.88 46.69
CA ALA A 297 -13.52 6.10 46.89
C ALA A 297 -13.94 7.57 46.77
N THR A 298 -13.01 8.50 46.98
CA THR A 298 -13.27 9.96 46.98
C THR A 298 -12.74 10.65 45.72
N LEU A 299 -11.76 10.05 45.04
CA LEU A 299 -11.21 10.55 43.79
C LEU A 299 -12.22 10.41 42.65
N ASP A 300 -12.40 11.47 41.86
CA ASP A 300 -13.20 11.43 40.64
C ASP A 300 -12.40 10.80 39.49
N VAL A 301 -12.25 9.47 39.57
CA VAL A 301 -11.47 8.68 38.60
C VAL A 301 -12.05 8.79 37.18
N GLU A 302 -13.36 8.97 37.04
CA GLU A 302 -14.02 9.03 35.74
C GLU A 302 -13.63 10.29 34.96
N THR A 303 -13.62 11.45 35.60
CA THR A 303 -13.25 12.71 34.93
C THR A 303 -11.75 12.78 34.61
N LEU A 304 -10.88 12.27 35.48
CA LEU A 304 -9.44 12.15 35.19
C LEU A 304 -9.18 11.19 34.03
N LYS A 305 -9.89 10.06 33.98
CA LYS A 305 -9.79 9.07 32.89
C LYS A 305 -10.30 9.65 31.56
N GLU A 306 -11.35 10.46 31.56
CA GLU A 306 -11.85 11.13 30.36
C GLU A 306 -10.83 12.15 29.82
N LYS A 307 -10.17 12.91 30.69
CA LYS A 307 -9.09 13.83 30.30
C LYS A 307 -7.89 13.10 29.69
N VAL A 308 -7.45 11.98 30.28
CA VAL A 308 -6.38 11.14 29.71
C VAL A 308 -6.80 10.54 28.36
N LYS A 309 -8.05 10.08 28.23
CA LYS A 309 -8.60 9.56 26.97
C LYS A 309 -8.62 10.61 25.87
N SER A 310 -9.02 11.84 26.20
CA SER A 310 -9.02 12.95 25.24
C SER A 310 -7.62 13.23 24.67
N LEU A 311 -6.58 13.11 25.51
CA LEU A 311 -5.19 13.22 25.07
C LEU A 311 -4.75 12.03 24.23
N THR A 312 -5.12 10.79 24.57
CA THR A 312 -4.74 9.61 23.76
C THR A 312 -5.38 9.62 22.37
N VAL A 313 -6.62 10.10 22.25
CA VAL A 313 -7.29 10.27 20.95
C VAL A 313 -6.62 11.37 20.13
N GLU A 314 -6.21 12.48 20.76
CA GLU A 314 -5.48 13.57 20.10
C GLU A 314 -4.06 13.15 19.67
N LEU A 315 -3.49 12.11 20.29
CA LEU A 315 -2.15 11.57 20.01
C LEU A 315 -2.14 10.40 19.01
N ASP A 316 -3.31 9.94 18.53
CA ASP A 316 -3.45 8.77 17.63
C ASP A 316 -2.71 7.53 18.17
N LEU A 317 -2.62 7.42 19.50
CA LEU A 317 -1.96 6.31 20.19
C LEU A 317 -2.93 5.11 20.23
N PRO A 318 -2.44 3.87 20.03
CA PRO A 318 -3.28 2.69 20.13
C PRO A 318 -3.93 2.63 21.51
N GLU A 319 -5.24 2.36 21.53
CA GLU A 319 -5.98 2.13 22.79
C GLU A 319 -5.33 0.95 23.53
N GLU A 320 -4.61 1.23 24.61
CA GLU A 320 -4.31 0.18 25.59
C GLU A 320 -5.62 -0.14 26.32
N THR A 321 -6.20 -1.28 25.96
CA THR A 321 -7.28 -1.90 26.73
C THR A 321 -6.74 -2.22 28.12
N VAL A 322 -7.01 -1.34 29.09
CA VAL A 322 -6.82 -1.64 30.50
C VAL A 322 -7.86 -2.70 30.86
N ALA A 323 -7.45 -3.96 30.73
CA ALA A 323 -8.18 -5.08 31.32
C ALA A 323 -8.14 -4.90 32.84
N GLU A 324 -9.31 -4.76 33.43
CA GLU A 324 -9.51 -4.81 34.88
C GLU A 324 -8.90 -6.10 35.41
N GLY A 325 -8.06 -5.96 36.44
CA GLY A 325 -7.22 -7.03 36.95
C GLY A 325 -8.00 -8.19 37.55
N GLU A 326 -7.76 -9.39 37.02
CA GLU A 326 -7.80 -10.61 37.83
C GLU A 326 -6.37 -10.97 38.23
N ILE A 327 -6.11 -10.89 39.53
CA ILE A 327 -4.85 -11.27 40.17
C ILE A 327 -4.81 -12.80 40.21
N SER A 328 -4.27 -13.43 39.17
CA SER A 328 -3.93 -14.85 39.22
C SER A 328 -2.51 -15.00 39.76
N ALA A 329 -2.44 -15.43 41.02
CA ALA A 329 -1.22 -15.91 41.65
C ALA A 329 -0.78 -17.21 40.96
N GLU A 330 0.31 -17.17 40.18
CA GLU A 330 0.94 -18.38 39.67
C GLU A 330 2.34 -18.54 40.27
N ASN A 331 2.36 -19.41 41.29
CA ASN A 331 3.55 -19.92 41.95
C ASN A 331 4.47 -20.59 40.92
N GLY A 332 5.75 -20.19 40.95
CA GLY A 332 6.81 -20.88 40.22
C GLY A 332 6.90 -22.35 40.61
N LYS A 333 6.91 -23.22 39.59
CA LYS A 333 7.41 -24.59 39.70
C LYS A 333 8.64 -24.73 38.81
N PHE A 334 9.76 -24.97 39.47
CA PHE A 334 10.94 -25.58 38.89
C PHE A 334 10.59 -26.99 38.37
N GLN A 335 10.94 -27.26 37.10
CA GLN A 335 11.63 -28.49 36.70
C GLN A 335 12.39 -28.28 35.40
#